data_AF-A0A443RAH4-F1
#
_entry.id   AF-A0A443RAH4-F1
#
_cell.length_a   1.000
_cell.length_b   1.000
_cell.length_c   1.000
_cell.angle_alpha   90.00
_cell.angle_beta   90.00
_cell.angle_gamma   90.00
#
_symmetry.space_group_name_H-M   'P 1'
#
loop_
_entity.id
_entity.type
_entity.pdbx_description
1 polymer ?
#
loop_
_entity_poly.entity_id
_entity_poly.type
_entity_poly.pdbx_seq_one_letter_code
_entity_poly.pdbx_strand_id
1 'polypeptide(L)'
;MRKTIFTFFFVSIFVLPFSSACRCYVCFWSSFGCQDLNCYGNVDLCSSKQFSPTNVQSVSCPGACENVLVTDPNGLVIMARRGCDNNGQSPYQDYYYSGETRCRTEYQFGTRIDKC
;
A
#
# COMPACT_ATOMS: atom_id res chain seq x y z
N MET A 1 20.49 22.19 -61.42
CA MET A 1 20.76 22.06 -59.96
C MET A 1 19.46 21.70 -59.28
N ARG A 2 19.28 20.45 -58.84
CA ARG A 2 18.01 19.93 -58.28
C ARG A 2 18.26 19.62 -56.79
N LYS A 3 17.66 20.40 -55.89
CA LYS A 3 17.78 20.23 -54.43
C LYS A 3 16.66 19.29 -53.97
N THR A 4 17.02 18.08 -53.57
CA THR A 4 16.09 17.10 -53.00
C THR A 4 16.01 17.35 -51.49
N ILE A 5 14.85 17.79 -51.00
CA ILE A 5 14.58 17.99 -49.57
C ILE A 5 14.05 16.66 -49.03
N PHE A 6 14.82 16.01 -48.15
CA PHE A 6 14.41 14.84 -47.39
C PHE A 6 13.79 15.29 -46.07
N THR A 7 12.47 15.28 -45.98
CA THR A 7 11.73 15.49 -44.72
C THR A 7 11.73 14.19 -43.92
N PHE A 8 12.54 14.14 -42.87
CA PHE A 8 12.53 13.06 -41.88
C PHE A 8 11.30 13.20 -40.98
N PHE A 9 10.34 12.28 -41.09
CA PHE A 9 9.28 12.11 -40.11
C PHE A 9 9.84 11.41 -38.87
N PHE A 10 10.06 12.17 -37.79
CA PHE A 10 10.33 11.61 -36.47
C PHE A 10 9.02 11.02 -35.92
N VAL A 11 8.92 9.70 -35.89
CA VAL A 11 7.83 8.99 -35.18
C VAL A 11 8.23 8.92 -33.70
N SER A 12 7.63 9.77 -32.88
CA SER A 12 7.76 9.70 -31.42
C SER A 12 6.99 8.49 -30.90
N ILE A 13 7.71 7.41 -30.61
CA ILE A 13 7.15 6.25 -29.89
C ILE A 13 6.94 6.68 -28.44
N PHE A 14 5.70 6.98 -28.07
CA PHE A 14 5.29 7.15 -26.68
C PHE A 14 5.28 5.77 -26.01
N VAL A 15 6.33 5.46 -25.25
CA VAL A 15 6.34 4.33 -24.33
C VAL A 15 5.39 4.70 -23.18
N LEU A 16 4.16 4.18 -23.21
CA LEU A 16 3.27 4.26 -22.06
C LEU A 16 3.90 3.45 -20.92
N PRO A 17 4.02 3.99 -19.70
CA PRO A 17 4.48 3.22 -18.56
C PRO A 17 3.44 2.13 -18.29
N PHE A 18 3.79 0.88 -18.59
CA PHE A 18 3.05 -0.28 -18.10
C PHE A 18 3.18 -0.26 -16.57
N SER A 19 2.16 0.27 -15.89
CA SER A 19 2.00 -0.01 -14.47
C SER A 19 1.56 -1.47 -14.38
N SER A 20 2.48 -2.34 -13.97
CA SER A 20 2.19 -3.75 -13.76
C SER A 20 1.20 -3.86 -12.61
N ALA A 21 -0.04 -4.22 -12.92
CA ALA A 21 -1.07 -4.35 -11.89
C ALA A 21 -0.71 -5.51 -10.94
N CYS A 22 -0.57 -5.22 -9.64
CA CYS A 22 -0.31 -6.23 -8.61
C CYS A 22 -1.60 -6.59 -7.88
N ARG A 23 -1.68 -7.79 -7.27
CA ARG A 23 -2.81 -8.14 -6.39
C ARG A 23 -2.46 -7.84 -4.93
N CYS A 24 -3.31 -7.05 -4.27
CA CYS A 24 -3.14 -6.68 -2.87
C CYS A 24 -4.32 -7.14 -2.04
N TYR A 25 -4.04 -7.59 -0.82
CA TYR A 25 -5.07 -7.83 0.18
C TYR A 25 -5.59 -6.50 0.74
N VAL A 26 -6.90 -6.38 0.85
CA VAL A 26 -7.56 -5.16 1.33
C VAL A 26 -8.26 -5.47 2.64
N CYS A 27 -7.89 -4.73 3.69
CA CYS A 27 -8.55 -4.80 4.98
C CYS A 27 -8.29 -3.54 5.80
N PHE A 28 -9.09 -3.35 6.84
CA PHE A 28 -8.96 -2.25 7.79
C PHE A 28 -9.36 -2.72 9.19
N TRP A 29 -8.61 -2.28 10.18
CA TRP A 29 -8.92 -2.45 11.60
C TRP A 29 -8.58 -1.15 12.36
N SER A 30 -9.38 -0.85 13.38
CA SER A 30 -9.19 0.32 14.25
C SER A 30 -9.76 0.05 15.64
N SER A 31 -9.01 0.44 16.67
CA SER A 31 -9.46 0.37 18.06
C SER A 31 -10.39 1.53 18.45
N PHE A 32 -10.40 2.62 17.68
CA PHE A 32 -11.28 3.78 17.96
C PHE A 32 -12.78 3.48 17.83
N GLY A 33 -13.13 2.40 17.13
CA GLY A 33 -14.52 1.91 17.02
C GLY A 33 -14.92 0.92 18.12
N CYS A 34 -13.98 0.48 18.97
CA CYS A 34 -14.25 -0.51 20.00
C CYS A 34 -14.63 0.15 21.32
N GLN A 35 -15.93 0.14 21.63
CA GLN A 35 -16.48 0.64 22.89
C GLN A 35 -16.67 -0.45 23.96
N ASP A 36 -16.47 -1.74 23.62
CA ASP A 36 -16.65 -2.86 24.56
C ASP A 36 -15.54 -3.93 24.46
N LEU A 37 -15.48 -4.81 25.46
CA LEU A 37 -14.55 -5.95 25.52
C LEU A 37 -14.82 -7.02 24.44
N ASN A 38 -16.03 -7.08 23.88
CA ASN A 38 -16.38 -8.04 22.83
C ASN A 38 -15.85 -7.62 21.45
N CYS A 39 -15.53 -6.34 21.27
CA CYS A 39 -14.96 -5.82 20.04
C CYS A 39 -13.52 -6.32 19.80
N TYR A 40 -12.80 -6.68 20.87
CA TYR A 40 -11.52 -7.41 20.78
C TYR A 40 -11.68 -8.85 20.27
N GLY A 41 -12.91 -9.41 20.29
CA GLY A 41 -13.23 -10.75 19.84
C GLY A 41 -13.79 -10.85 18.42
N ASN A 42 -14.11 -9.71 17.77
CA ASN A 42 -14.33 -9.70 16.34
C ASN A 42 -13.03 -10.08 15.66
N VAL A 43 -13.10 -10.98 14.69
CA VAL A 43 -11.91 -11.51 14.01
C VAL A 43 -11.23 -10.34 13.29
N ASP A 44 -10.25 -9.76 13.96
CA ASP A 44 -9.44 -8.67 13.47
C ASP A 44 -8.45 -9.26 12.46
N LEU A 45 -8.98 -9.59 11.29
CA LEU A 45 -8.26 -10.27 10.21
C LEU A 45 -7.17 -9.39 9.57
N CYS A 46 -6.98 -8.16 10.07
CA CYS A 46 -6.15 -7.13 9.46
C CYS A 46 -5.01 -6.61 10.35
N SER A 47 -5.10 -6.74 11.67
CA SER A 47 -4.00 -6.29 12.53
C SER A 47 -2.71 -7.08 12.32
N SER A 48 -1.61 -6.51 12.80
CA SER A 48 -0.30 -7.17 12.80
C SER A 48 -0.30 -8.50 13.55
N LYS A 49 -1.21 -8.69 14.52
CA LYS A 49 -1.32 -9.90 15.32
C LYS A 49 -2.20 -10.98 14.70
N GLN A 50 -3.11 -10.62 13.79
CA GLN A 50 -4.15 -11.53 13.31
C GLN A 50 -4.47 -11.33 11.81
N PHE A 51 -3.46 -11.26 10.95
CA PHE A 51 -3.69 -11.19 9.50
C PHE A 51 -4.02 -12.57 8.88
N SER A 52 -5.15 -12.69 8.17
CA SER A 52 -5.54 -13.93 7.47
C SER A 52 -5.83 -13.68 5.99
N PRO A 53 -4.92 -14.05 5.07
CA PRO A 53 -5.08 -13.81 3.64
C PRO A 53 -6.26 -14.56 3.02
N THR A 54 -6.74 -15.64 3.65
CA THR A 54 -7.90 -16.41 3.17
C THR A 54 -9.23 -15.72 3.45
N ASN A 55 -9.26 -14.83 4.44
CA ASN A 55 -10.51 -14.21 4.92
C ASN A 55 -10.63 -12.74 4.49
N VAL A 56 -9.61 -12.20 3.82
CA VAL A 56 -9.60 -10.82 3.31
C VAL A 56 -9.63 -10.83 1.79
N GLN A 57 -10.34 -9.87 1.20
CA GLN A 57 -10.46 -9.77 -0.25
C GLN A 57 -9.13 -9.31 -0.86
N SER A 58 -8.88 -9.74 -2.09
CA SER A 58 -7.78 -9.21 -2.90
C SER A 58 -8.31 -8.38 -4.06
N VAL A 59 -7.64 -7.27 -4.35
CA VAL A 59 -7.96 -6.38 -5.48
C VAL A 59 -6.73 -6.19 -6.36
N SER A 60 -6.96 -5.86 -7.63
CA SER A 60 -5.87 -5.46 -8.52
C SER A 60 -5.57 -3.99 -8.31
N CYS A 61 -4.34 -3.67 -7.91
CA CYS A 61 -3.87 -2.30 -7.73
C CYS A 61 -3.04 -1.89 -8.94
N PRO A 62 -3.18 -0.64 -9.42
CA PRO A 62 -2.34 -0.14 -10.52
C PRO A 62 -0.88 0.04 -10.10
N GLY A 63 -0.60 0.17 -8.80
CA GLY A 63 0.74 0.36 -8.25
C GLY A 63 1.19 -0.80 -7.36
N ALA A 64 1.67 -0.45 -6.17
CA ALA A 64 2.11 -1.37 -5.12
C ALA A 64 0.99 -1.70 -4.12
N CYS A 65 1.27 -2.65 -3.23
CA CYS A 65 0.52 -2.81 -2.00
C CYS A 65 1.09 -1.92 -0.89
N GLU A 66 0.22 -1.41 -0.03
CA GLU A 66 0.57 -0.63 1.16
C GLU A 66 -0.06 -1.28 2.41
N ASN A 67 0.70 -1.34 3.49
CA ASN A 67 0.33 -1.65 4.85
C ASN A 67 0.63 -0.45 5.76
N VAL A 68 -0.41 0.14 6.34
CA VAL A 68 -0.31 1.28 7.25
C VAL A 68 -0.62 0.84 8.67
N LEU A 69 0.30 1.09 9.59
CA LEU A 69 0.14 0.89 11.02
C LEU A 69 0.19 2.24 11.74
N VAL A 70 -0.79 2.51 12.59
CA VAL A 70 -0.86 3.73 13.40
C VAL A 70 -0.74 3.34 14.86
N THR A 71 0.24 3.91 15.54
CA THR A 71 0.58 3.64 16.93
C THR A 71 0.46 4.93 17.73
N ASP A 72 -0.27 4.87 18.84
CA ASP A 72 -0.44 6.00 19.75
C ASP A 72 0.87 6.35 20.48
N PRO A 73 0.93 7.48 21.21
CA PRO A 73 2.12 7.86 21.98
C PRO A 73 2.52 6.85 23.07
N ASN A 74 1.60 5.97 23.51
CA ASN A 74 1.84 4.94 24.52
C ASN A 74 2.39 3.64 23.91
N GLY A 75 2.57 3.57 22.59
CA GLY A 75 3.05 2.38 21.89
C GLY A 75 1.95 1.37 21.54
N LEU A 76 0.68 1.72 21.69
CA LEU A 76 -0.45 0.87 21.32
C LEU A 76 -0.83 1.09 19.86
N VAL A 77 -0.92 0.00 19.09
CA VAL A 77 -1.45 0.05 17.73
C VAL A 77 -2.95 0.32 17.81
N ILE A 78 -3.37 1.44 17.24
CA ILE A 78 -4.75 1.94 17.26
C ILE A 78 -5.45 1.79 15.91
N MET A 79 -4.68 1.57 14.84
CA MET A 79 -5.22 1.30 13.51
C MET A 79 -4.22 0.49 12.67
N ALA A 80 -4.76 -0.40 11.84
CA ALA A 80 -4.02 -1.14 10.83
C ALA A 80 -4.84 -1.14 9.53
N ARG A 81 -4.18 -0.92 8.39
CA ARG A 81 -4.83 -0.92 7.07
C ARG A 81 -3.92 -1.60 6.06
N ARG A 82 -4.48 -2.45 5.21
CA ARG A 82 -3.77 -3.00 4.05
C ARG A 82 -4.57 -2.71 2.79
N GLY A 83 -3.90 -2.42 1.67
CA GLY A 83 -4.57 -2.21 0.40
C GLY A 83 -3.63 -1.72 -0.70
N CYS A 84 -4.20 -1.03 -1.69
CA CYS A 84 -3.41 -0.38 -2.74
C CYS A 84 -2.68 0.84 -2.20
N ASP A 85 -1.42 1.01 -2.61
CA ASP A 85 -0.72 2.28 -2.48
C ASP A 85 -1.34 3.31 -3.43
N ASN A 86 -2.19 4.18 -2.87
CA ASN A 86 -2.88 5.20 -3.64
C ASN A 86 -2.01 6.44 -3.89
N ASN A 87 -0.91 6.60 -3.17
CA ASN A 87 -0.07 7.80 -3.22
C ASN A 87 1.28 7.54 -3.91
N GLY A 88 1.58 6.30 -4.30
CA GLY A 88 2.90 5.90 -4.82
C GLY A 88 4.01 6.09 -3.78
N GLN A 89 3.65 6.06 -2.50
CA GLN A 89 4.55 6.38 -1.39
C GLN A 89 5.07 5.15 -0.66
N SER A 90 4.51 3.97 -0.94
CA SER A 90 4.99 2.73 -0.36
C SER A 90 6.41 2.50 -0.86
N PRO A 91 7.38 2.28 0.05
CA PRO A 91 8.77 2.05 -0.33
C PRO A 91 9.00 0.73 -1.10
N TYR A 92 7.96 -0.09 -1.33
CA TYR A 92 8.11 -1.38 -2.02
C TYR A 92 6.86 -1.87 -2.77
N GLN A 93 7.08 -2.56 -3.91
CA GLN A 93 6.04 -3.13 -4.78
C GLN A 93 5.67 -4.60 -4.52
N ASP A 94 6.38 -5.30 -3.62
CA ASP A 94 6.24 -6.77 -3.50
C ASP A 94 6.01 -7.20 -2.05
N TYR A 95 4.74 -7.25 -1.65
CA TYR A 95 4.34 -7.76 -0.35
C TYR A 95 4.17 -9.28 -0.42
N TYR A 96 5.23 -10.06 -0.65
CA TYR A 96 5.20 -11.49 -0.27
C TYR A 96 6.53 -12.24 -0.09
N TYR A 97 7.69 -11.80 -0.61
CA TYR A 97 8.85 -12.73 -0.71
C TYR A 97 10.20 -12.35 -0.09
N SER A 98 10.45 -11.12 0.37
CA SER A 98 11.83 -10.73 0.76
C SER A 98 12.16 -10.80 2.25
N GLY A 99 11.21 -11.02 3.15
CA GLY A 99 11.47 -11.06 4.61
C GLY A 99 11.92 -9.71 5.22
N GLU A 100 12.31 -8.72 4.40
CA GLU A 100 12.64 -7.37 4.80
C GLU A 100 11.48 -6.44 4.47
N THR A 101 10.60 -6.18 5.46
CA THR A 101 9.55 -5.17 5.32
C THR A 101 10.21 -3.80 5.50
N ARG A 102 10.50 -3.09 4.41
CA ARG A 102 10.96 -1.70 4.49
C ARG A 102 9.75 -0.82 4.72
N CYS A 103 9.74 -0.10 5.83
CA CYS A 103 8.65 0.81 6.18
C CYS A 103 9.18 2.25 6.22
N ARG A 104 8.36 3.20 5.77
CA ARG A 104 8.54 4.62 6.05
C ARG A 104 7.80 4.95 7.34
N THR A 105 8.52 5.46 8.33
CA THR A 105 7.91 5.93 9.59
C THR A 105 7.72 7.44 9.55
N GLU A 106 6.50 7.90 9.83
CA GLU A 106 6.12 9.30 9.97
C GLU A 106 5.61 9.53 11.40
N TYR A 107 5.86 10.72 11.96
CA TYR A 107 5.33 11.12 13.26
C TYR A 107 4.40 12.31 13.10
N GLN A 108 3.17 12.18 13.59
CA GLN A 108 2.16 13.25 13.57
C GLN A 108 1.54 13.38 14.96
N PHE A 109 1.70 14.54 15.60
CA PHE A 109 1.11 14.82 16.92
C PHE A 109 1.38 13.75 18.00
N GLY A 110 2.58 13.13 17.98
CA GLY A 110 2.96 12.06 18.90
C GLY A 110 2.51 10.65 18.48
N THR A 111 1.69 10.54 17.43
CA THR A 111 1.33 9.28 16.79
C THR A 111 2.41 8.86 15.81
N ARG A 112 2.81 7.59 15.85
CA ARG A 112 3.73 6.96 14.90
C ARG A 112 2.93 6.26 13.80
N ILE A 113 3.22 6.58 12.55
CA ILE A 113 2.59 6.01 11.36
C ILE A 113 3.65 5.27 10.56
N ASP A 114 3.60 3.94 10.50
CA ASP A 114 4.48 3.12 9.68
C ASP A 114 3.76 2.74 8.38
N LYS A 115 4.31 3.14 7.23
CA LYS A 115 3.83 2.78 5.89
C LYS A 115 4.81 1.82 5.24
N CYS A 116 4.39 0.58 5.12
CA CYS A 116 5.00 -0.48 4.33
C CYS A 116 3.93 -0.95 3.32
#